data_AF-A0A1R3UI60-F1
#
_entry.id   AF-A0A1R3UI60-F1
#
_cell.length_a   1.000
_cell.length_b   1.000
_cell.length_c   1.000
_cell.angle_alpha   90.00
_cell.angle_beta   90.00
_cell.angle_gamma   90.00
#
_symmetry.space_group_name_H-M   'P 1'
#
loop_
_entity.id
_entity.type
_entity.pdbx_description
1 polymer ?
#
loop_
_entity_poly.entity_id
_entity_poly.type
_entity_poly.pdbx_seq_one_letter_code
_entity_poly.pdbx_strand_id
1 'polypeptide(L)'
;MRLVASELATNAVLHTATGEKYGRMGASIEVLDDRAILCVLDQGAKAGKPVSVPRVREQGSNDLCAGGRGLWLVDRIAEHWWWEGQHGFPLELWATIPLDRDPSA
;
A
#
# COMPACT_ATOMS: atom_id res chain seq x y z
N MET A 1 5.26 10.95 1.85
CA MET A 1 4.84 10.26 0.60
C MET A 1 5.72 9.08 0.18
N ARG A 2 7.04 9.27 -0.04
CA ARG A 2 7.94 8.23 -0.58
C ARG A 2 7.84 6.86 0.11
N LEU A 3 7.83 6.85 1.45
CA LEU A 3 7.78 5.59 2.21
C LEU A 3 6.44 4.85 2.01
N VAL A 4 5.31 5.55 2.10
CA VAL A 4 3.98 4.96 1.83
C VAL A 4 3.92 4.35 0.44
N ALA A 5 4.41 5.06 -0.59
CA ALA A 5 4.46 4.52 -1.95
C ALA A 5 5.34 3.26 -2.06
N SER A 6 6.50 3.27 -1.41
CA SER A 6 7.40 2.12 -1.38
C SER A 6 6.76 0.90 -0.71
N GLU A 7 6.10 1.10 0.44
CA GLU A 7 5.46 0.01 1.18
C GLU A 7 4.26 -0.56 0.42
N LEU A 8 3.38 0.28 -0.14
CA LEU A 8 2.24 -0.19 -0.93
C LEU A 8 2.69 -0.93 -2.20
N ALA A 9 3.67 -0.41 -2.92
CA ALA A 9 4.23 -1.09 -4.09
C ALA A 9 4.91 -2.41 -3.74
N THR A 10 5.67 -2.44 -2.63
CA THR A 10 6.31 -3.67 -2.13
C THR A 10 5.26 -4.71 -1.76
N ASN A 11 4.17 -4.30 -1.10
CA ASN A 11 3.07 -5.19 -0.77
C ASN A 11 2.42 -5.78 -2.03
N ALA A 12 2.17 -4.96 -3.06
CA ALA A 12 1.64 -5.44 -4.34
C ALA A 12 2.55 -6.53 -4.93
N VAL A 13 3.85 -6.27 -5.05
CA VAL A 13 4.82 -7.24 -5.60
C VAL A 13 4.88 -8.53 -4.77
N LEU A 14 4.99 -8.42 -3.44
CA LEU A 14 5.20 -9.58 -2.58
C LEU A 14 3.94 -10.44 -2.41
N HIS A 15 2.77 -9.82 -2.33
CA HIS A 15 1.55 -10.50 -1.92
C HIS A 15 0.56 -10.80 -3.05
N THR A 16 0.76 -10.25 -4.24
CA THR A 16 -0.21 -10.34 -5.35
C THR A 16 0.47 -10.84 -6.63
N ALA A 17 -0.31 -11.13 -7.66
CA ALA A 17 0.20 -11.54 -8.96
C ALA A 17 1.10 -10.48 -9.64
N THR A 18 1.16 -9.24 -9.12
CA THR A 18 2.08 -8.20 -9.59
C THR A 18 3.55 -8.64 -9.59
N GLY A 19 3.96 -9.49 -8.63
CA GLY A 19 5.33 -10.01 -8.58
C GLY A 19 5.60 -11.23 -9.45
N GLU A 20 4.60 -11.75 -10.16
CA GLU A 20 4.73 -12.94 -11.01
C GLU A 20 5.28 -12.58 -12.40
N LYS A 21 5.54 -13.60 -13.22
CA LYS A 21 6.01 -13.40 -14.60
C LYS A 21 5.01 -12.54 -15.38
N TYR A 22 5.52 -11.47 -16.02
CA TYR A 22 4.73 -10.45 -16.72
C TYR A 22 3.81 -9.61 -15.82
N GLY A 23 4.02 -9.66 -14.51
CA GLY A 23 3.30 -8.87 -13.54
C GLY A 23 3.54 -7.38 -13.72
N ARG A 24 2.49 -6.59 -13.47
CA ARG A 24 2.47 -5.12 -13.53
C ARG A 24 1.72 -4.57 -12.33
N MET A 25 1.91 -3.29 -12.08
CA MET A 25 1.08 -2.51 -11.15
C MET A 25 0.78 -1.16 -11.78
N GLY A 26 -0.37 -0.59 -11.39
CA GLY A 26 -0.69 0.81 -11.63
C GLY A 26 -0.33 1.64 -10.41
N ALA A 27 0.13 2.86 -10.62
CA ALA A 27 0.23 3.85 -9.55
C ALA A 27 -0.25 5.20 -10.08
N SER A 28 -1.08 5.87 -9.31
CA SER A 28 -1.52 7.23 -9.59
C SER A 28 -1.34 8.10 -8.34
N ILE A 29 -1.08 9.38 -8.58
CA ILE A 29 -1.00 10.39 -7.53
C ILE A 29 -1.86 11.56 -7.98
N GLU A 30 -2.83 11.92 -7.16
CA GLU A 30 -3.56 13.16 -7.26
C GLU A 30 -3.00 14.14 -6.21
N VAL A 31 -2.67 15.35 -6.63
CA VAL A 31 -2.13 16.39 -5.75
C VAL A 31 -3.23 17.42 -5.52
N LEU A 32 -3.61 17.58 -4.25
CA LEU A 32 -4.50 18.62 -3.76
C LEU A 32 -3.67 19.71 -3.05
N ASP A 33 -4.32 20.74 -2.52
CA ASP A 33 -3.63 21.90 -1.94
C ASP A 33 -2.79 21.57 -0.70
N ASP A 34 -3.25 20.68 0.17
CA ASP A 34 -2.62 20.34 1.46
C ASP A 34 -2.30 18.85 1.60
N ARG A 35 -2.62 18.04 0.59
CA ARG A 35 -2.41 16.59 0.62
C ARG A 35 -2.21 16.01 -0.78
N ALA A 36 -1.63 14.81 -0.82
CA ALA A 36 -1.61 13.95 -1.99
C ALA A 36 -2.44 12.69 -1.72
N ILE A 37 -3.18 12.23 -2.73
CA ILE A 37 -3.87 10.95 -2.74
C ILE A 37 -3.07 10.01 -3.63
N LEU A 38 -2.50 8.97 -3.03
CA LEU A 38 -1.77 7.92 -3.70
C LEU A 38 -2.70 6.71 -3.89
N CYS A 39 -2.73 6.15 -5.10
CA CYS A 39 -3.32 4.85 -5.37
C CYS A 39 -2.27 3.88 -5.94
N VAL A 40 -2.28 2.64 -5.47
CA VAL A 40 -1.54 1.51 -6.06
C VAL A 40 -2.53 0.41 -6.42
N LEU A 41 -2.64 0.11 -7.71
CA LEU A 41 -3.44 -0.99 -8.23
C LEU A 41 -2.57 -2.23 -8.43
N ASP A 42 -2.91 -3.31 -7.74
CA ASP A 42 -2.25 -4.61 -7.85
C ASP A 42 -2.86 -5.51 -8.96
N GLN A 43 -2.44 -6.77 -9.05
CA GLN A 43 -2.98 -7.75 -10.03
C GLN A 43 -3.73 -8.92 -9.40
N GLY A 44 -4.17 -8.78 -8.15
CA GLY A 44 -4.98 -9.77 -7.46
C GLY A 44 -4.20 -11.01 -7.02
N ALA A 45 -4.91 -12.10 -6.75
CA ALA A 45 -4.29 -13.27 -6.11
C ALA A 45 -3.28 -14.00 -7.02
N LYS A 46 -2.18 -14.49 -6.41
CA LYS A 46 -1.24 -15.39 -7.08
C LYS A 46 -1.90 -16.73 -7.37
N ALA A 47 -1.64 -17.29 -8.54
CA ALA A 47 -2.16 -18.61 -8.92
C ALA A 47 -1.72 -19.68 -7.91
N GLY A 48 -2.68 -20.48 -7.42
CA GLY A 48 -2.41 -21.56 -6.46
C GLY A 48 -2.05 -21.09 -5.04
N LYS A 49 -2.18 -19.80 -4.72
CA LYS A 49 -2.02 -19.28 -3.35
C LYS A 49 -3.38 -18.91 -2.74
N PRO A 50 -3.53 -18.97 -1.42
CA PRO A 50 -4.72 -18.46 -0.74
C PRO A 50 -4.94 -16.98 -1.07
N VAL A 51 -6.20 -16.61 -1.29
CA VAL A 51 -6.59 -15.20 -1.42
C VAL A 51 -6.40 -14.52 -0.07
N SER A 52 -5.72 -13.37 -0.09
CA SER A 52 -5.55 -12.49 1.06
C SER A 52 -6.03 -11.09 0.72
N VAL A 53 -6.29 -10.30 1.75
CA VAL A 53 -6.59 -8.87 1.63
C VAL A 53 -5.67 -8.05 2.53
N PRO A 54 -5.47 -6.75 2.23
CA PRO A 54 -4.66 -5.88 3.08
C PRO A 54 -5.17 -5.89 4.52
N ARG A 55 -4.28 -6.24 5.45
CA ARG A 55 -4.55 -6.24 6.90
C ARG A 55 -3.34 -5.75 7.65
N VAL A 56 -3.54 -4.80 8.54
CA VAL A 56 -2.52 -4.38 9.51
C VAL A 56 -2.34 -5.52 10.50
N ARG A 57 -1.09 -5.94 10.70
CA ARG A 57 -0.73 -6.86 11.77
C ARG A 57 -0.35 -6.05 13.01
N GLU A 58 -0.95 -6.36 14.15
CA GLU A 58 -0.50 -5.80 15.43
C GLU A 58 0.90 -6.33 15.73
N GLN A 59 1.85 -5.45 16.00
CA GLN A 59 3.19 -5.83 16.44
C GLN A 59 3.16 -6.05 17.95
N GLY A 60 3.49 -7.28 18.39
CA GLY A 60 3.78 -7.54 19.80
C GLY A 60 5.09 -6.88 20.22
N SER A 61 5.23 -6.55 21.52
CA SER A 61 6.43 -5.91 22.08
C SER A 61 7.74 -6.70 21.92
N ASN A 62 7.67 -7.95 21.45
CA ASN A 62 8.81 -8.84 21.26
C ASN A 62 8.94 -9.37 19.81
N ASP A 63 8.22 -8.75 18.87
CA ASP A 63 8.16 -9.22 17.49
C ASP A 63 9.35 -8.66 16.67
N LEU A 64 10.53 -9.25 16.90
CA LEU A 64 11.75 -8.97 16.13
C LEU A 64 11.73 -9.61 14.73
N CYS A 65 10.58 -10.14 14.28
CA CYS A 65 10.46 -10.71 12.94
C CYS A 65 10.64 -9.65 11.86
N ALA A 66 11.51 -9.95 10.88
CA ALA A 66 11.94 -9.00 9.85
C ALA A 66 10.88 -8.64 8.79
N GLY A 67 9.60 -9.02 8.95
CA GLY A 67 8.56 -8.88 7.93
C GLY A 67 7.19 -8.49 8.47
N GLY A 68 6.30 -8.05 7.57
CA GLY A 68 4.90 -7.74 7.91
C GLY A 68 4.62 -6.35 8.48
N ARG A 69 5.61 -5.45 8.45
CA ARG A 69 5.49 -4.08 8.98
C ARG A 69 5.04 -3.03 7.96
N GLY A 70 4.94 -3.39 6.68
CA GLY A 70 4.67 -2.42 5.61
C GLY A 70 3.34 -1.69 5.79
N LEU A 71 2.22 -2.43 5.94
CA LEU A 71 0.93 -1.81 6.22
C LEU A 71 0.87 -1.11 7.59
N TRP A 72 1.65 -1.58 8.59
CA TRP A 72 1.76 -0.88 9.87
C TRP A 72 2.44 0.49 9.72
N LEU A 73 3.47 0.60 8.86
CA LEU A 73 4.11 1.88 8.54
C LEU A 73 3.15 2.80 7.77
N VAL A 74 2.40 2.25 6.81
CA VAL A 74 1.36 3.00 6.09
C VAL A 74 0.33 3.56 7.06
N ASP A 75 -0.17 2.73 7.96
CA ASP A 75 -1.17 3.09 8.99
C ASP A 75 -0.68 4.20 9.95
N ARG A 76 0.64 4.33 10.15
CA ARG A 76 1.24 5.37 11.00
C ARG A 76 1.59 6.66 10.27
N ILE A 77 1.76 6.62 8.95
CA ILE A 77 2.26 7.77 8.17
C ILE A 77 1.15 8.41 7.34
N ALA A 78 0.25 7.62 6.77
CA ALA A 78 -0.90 8.13 6.04
C ALA A 78 -1.87 8.80 7.02
N GLU A 79 -2.53 9.85 6.58
CA GLU A 79 -3.63 10.47 7.33
C GLU A 79 -4.84 9.52 7.34
N HIS A 80 -5.16 8.96 6.16
CA HIS A 80 -6.12 7.88 5.97
C HIS A 80 -5.58 6.91 4.91
N TRP A 81 -5.97 5.64 5.01
CA TRP A 81 -5.72 4.66 3.96
C TRP A 81 -6.85 3.63 3.93
N TRP A 82 -7.12 3.07 2.75
CA TRP A 82 -8.14 2.05 2.54
C TRP A 82 -7.81 1.23 1.30
N TRP A 83 -8.66 0.25 0.98
CA TRP A 83 -8.58 -0.47 -0.27
C TRP A 83 -9.97 -0.70 -0.86
N GLU A 84 -10.03 -0.81 -2.18
CA GLU A 84 -11.25 -1.07 -2.95
C GLU A 84 -11.06 -2.27 -3.88
N GLY A 85 -12.17 -2.87 -4.31
CA GLY A 85 -12.20 -4.03 -5.19
C GLY A 85 -12.81 -5.27 -4.55
N GLN A 86 -12.63 -6.42 -5.21
CA GLN A 86 -13.20 -7.70 -4.80
C GLN A 86 -12.11 -8.68 -4.36
N HIS A 87 -12.36 -9.43 -3.29
CA HIS A 87 -11.46 -10.49 -2.84
C HIS A 87 -11.04 -11.44 -3.99
N GLY A 88 -9.74 -11.58 -4.18
CA GLY A 88 -9.14 -12.45 -5.20
C GLY A 88 -8.92 -11.78 -6.56
N PHE A 89 -9.53 -10.63 -6.78
CA PHE A 89 -9.34 -9.78 -7.95
C PHE A 89 -8.34 -8.66 -7.63
N PRO A 90 -7.85 -7.92 -8.66
CA PRO A 90 -7.07 -6.71 -8.44
C PRO A 90 -7.71 -5.77 -7.40
N LEU A 91 -6.88 -5.28 -6.49
CA LEU A 91 -7.28 -4.30 -5.48
C LEU A 91 -6.56 -2.98 -5.72
N GLU A 92 -7.28 -1.90 -5.42
CA GLU A 92 -6.73 -0.56 -5.36
C GLU A 92 -6.43 -0.20 -3.91
N LEU A 93 -5.18 0.09 -3.59
CA LEU A 93 -4.77 0.56 -2.26
C LEU A 93 -4.58 2.07 -2.30
N TRP A 94 -5.37 2.76 -1.48
CA TRP A 94 -5.44 4.21 -1.43
C TRP A 94 -4.84 4.73 -0.13
N ALA A 95 -4.15 5.86 -0.21
CA ALA A 95 -3.63 6.57 0.96
C ALA A 95 -3.65 8.09 0.76
N THR A 96 -4.15 8.83 1.75
CA THR A 96 -4.02 10.29 1.83
C THR A 96 -2.78 10.62 2.64
N ILE A 97 -1.95 11.52 2.11
CA ILE A 97 -0.67 11.89 2.70
C ILE A 97 -0.62 13.42 2.78
N PRO A 98 -0.44 14.03 3.96
CA PRO A 98 -0.30 15.47 4.05
C PRO A 98 0.94 15.92 3.27
N LEU A 99 0.82 17.03 2.56
CA LEU A 99 1.94 17.70 1.94
C LEU A 99 2.43 18.78 2.90
N ASP A 100 3.66 18.66 3.36
CA ASP A 100 4.34 19.76 4.04
C ASP A 100 4.56 20.88 3.01
N ARG A 101 3.59 21.79 2.87
CA ARG A 101 3.86 23.09 2.26
C ARG A 101 4.62 23.89 3.31
N ASP A 102 5.90 24.15 3.05
CA ASP A 102 6.53 25.29 3.69
C ASP A 102 5.71 26.54 3.29
N PRO A 103 5.04 27.25 4.21
CA PRO A 103 4.26 28.43 3.88
C PRO A 103 5.12 29.59 3.31
N SER A 104 6.44 29.40 3.27
CA SER A 104 7.45 30.38 2.89
C SER A 104 8.00 30.23 1.45
N ALA A 105 7.55 29.24 0.67
CA ALA A 105 8.06 28.96 -0.68
C ALA A 105 7.43 29.82 -1.79
#